data_AF-A0A387BML3-F1
#
_entry.id   AF-A0A387BML3-F1
#
_cell.length_a   1.000
_cell.length_b   1.000
_cell.length_c   1.000
_cell.angle_alpha   90.00
_cell.angle_beta   90.00
_cell.angle_gamma   90.00
#
_symmetry.space_group_name_H-M   'P 1'
#
loop_
_entity.id
_entity.type
_entity.pdbx_description
1 polymer ?
#
loop_
_entity_poly.entity_id
_entity_poly.type
_entity_poly.pdbx_seq_one_letter_code
_entity_poly.pdbx_strand_id
1 'polypeptide(L)'
;MGKYNYSRINYTTQKILVEKCDITFPINILQLLSNFPNIHLDTYEKFNTDIAPKLGKKAEQISDEAFSCKTGTNAYIIFYNDNTIQKIPQRIRFSLAHELGHILLGHFVNYSGLLPRNGFGRVNSILEGEADTFASELLCPTCATSGDWSKEFIEKVFDVSALVAQNTLHTRQKYPWLQVTETFKDYFDNKIKINLRKNYFDMGARNASRYSGLLYSIDDNIYHFCRDCKSFEINLGSELKFCSICGSDNLEIVHRDNYFQFHETDEQLIEFFARGDKRMKYRVLKLDKEGRLAEPCPICGNEHPSKNYCSVCGLEIINKCTGIKKTVSGILTTTTACSAPLKGHERYCPECGAMSTFLENGFLPAWNESQNSDKIKPLIHEDKIG
;
A
#
# COMPACT_ATOMS: atom_id res chain seq x y z
N MET A 1 -6.27 -29.68 -28.93
CA MET A 1 -6.19 -29.82 -27.46
C MET A 1 -5.04 -28.96 -26.97
N GLY A 2 -5.31 -28.04 -26.03
CA GLY A 2 -4.29 -27.11 -25.53
C GLY A 2 -3.18 -27.83 -24.76
N LYS A 3 -1.99 -27.22 -24.70
CA LYS A 3 -0.83 -27.72 -23.95
C LYS A 3 -1.09 -27.88 -22.44
N TYR A 4 -2.09 -27.17 -21.91
CA TYR A 4 -2.45 -27.06 -20.49
C TYR A 4 -3.95 -27.32 -20.27
N ASN A 5 -4.34 -27.78 -19.08
CA ASN A 5 -5.74 -28.00 -18.72
C ASN A 5 -6.46 -26.70 -18.32
N TYR A 6 -6.64 -25.80 -19.30
CA TYR A 6 -7.28 -24.50 -19.11
C TYR A 6 -8.68 -24.59 -18.48
N SER A 7 -9.47 -25.63 -18.81
CA SER A 7 -10.80 -25.82 -18.21
C SER A 7 -10.72 -26.02 -16.70
N ARG A 8 -9.79 -26.87 -16.24
CA ARG A 8 -9.58 -27.09 -14.81
C ARG A 8 -9.03 -25.83 -14.13
N ILE A 9 -8.08 -25.16 -14.76
CA ILE A 9 -7.48 -23.93 -14.22
C ILE A 9 -8.55 -22.84 -14.05
N ASN A 10 -9.28 -22.51 -15.12
CA ASN A 10 -10.32 -21.47 -15.09
C ASN A 10 -11.43 -21.79 -14.09
N TYR A 11 -11.89 -23.03 -14.04
CA TYR A 11 -12.90 -23.42 -13.06
C TYR A 11 -12.38 -23.22 -11.62
N THR A 12 -11.15 -23.62 -11.36
CA THR A 12 -10.54 -23.52 -10.03
C THR A 12 -10.32 -22.07 -9.63
N THR A 13 -9.78 -21.22 -10.50
CA THR A 13 -9.56 -19.79 -10.21
C THR A 13 -10.88 -19.06 -10.02
N GLN A 14 -11.86 -19.26 -10.90
CA GLN A 14 -13.19 -18.61 -10.78
C GLN A 14 -13.90 -19.03 -9.50
N LYS A 15 -13.83 -20.32 -9.12
CA LYS A 15 -14.38 -20.81 -7.85
C LYS A 15 -13.78 -20.08 -6.65
N ILE A 16 -12.45 -19.93 -6.62
CA ILE A 16 -11.75 -19.22 -5.53
C ILE A 16 -12.16 -17.75 -5.48
N LEU A 17 -12.19 -17.09 -6.63
CA LEU A 17 -12.55 -15.67 -6.72
C LEU A 17 -13.96 -15.40 -6.19
N VAL A 18 -14.90 -16.29 -6.49
CA VAL A 18 -16.28 -16.23 -6.00
C VAL A 18 -16.36 -16.55 -4.50
N GLU A 19 -15.80 -17.69 -4.08
CA GLU A 19 -16.01 -18.22 -2.72
C GLU A 19 -15.15 -17.54 -1.65
N LYS A 20 -14.00 -16.96 -2.03
CA LYS A 20 -12.99 -16.46 -1.07
C LYS A 20 -12.63 -14.99 -1.24
N CYS A 21 -12.84 -14.41 -2.42
CA CYS A 21 -12.42 -13.03 -2.73
C CYS A 21 -13.58 -12.06 -3.00
N ASP A 22 -14.83 -12.55 -3.08
CA ASP A 22 -16.00 -11.75 -3.47
C ASP A 22 -15.76 -10.92 -4.75
N ILE A 23 -14.96 -11.49 -5.67
CA ILE A 23 -14.58 -10.89 -6.97
C ILE A 23 -14.11 -9.42 -6.84
N THR A 24 -13.36 -9.14 -5.78
CA THR A 24 -12.74 -7.82 -5.57
C THR A 24 -11.31 -7.82 -6.07
N PHE A 25 -11.00 -6.88 -6.97
CA PHE A 25 -9.67 -6.70 -7.52
C PHE A 25 -9.04 -5.37 -7.10
N PRO A 26 -7.72 -5.35 -6.88
CA PRO A 26 -6.84 -6.52 -6.85
C PRO A 26 -7.05 -7.38 -5.59
N ILE A 27 -6.91 -8.69 -5.73
CA ILE A 27 -7.08 -9.62 -4.60
C ILE A 27 -6.00 -9.39 -3.53
N ASN A 28 -6.36 -9.50 -2.25
CA ASN A 28 -5.38 -9.58 -1.17
C ASN A 28 -4.83 -11.01 -1.11
N ILE A 29 -3.59 -11.22 -1.56
CA ILE A 29 -3.04 -12.58 -1.69
C ILE A 29 -2.74 -13.20 -0.33
N LEU A 30 -2.32 -12.40 0.65
CA LEU A 30 -2.03 -12.85 2.01
C LEU A 30 -3.32 -13.27 2.73
N GLN A 31 -4.37 -12.46 2.62
CA GLN A 31 -5.69 -12.78 3.16
C GLN A 31 -6.31 -14.00 2.45
N LEU A 32 -6.12 -14.12 1.14
CA LEU A 32 -6.59 -15.30 0.41
C LEU A 32 -5.91 -16.58 0.94
N LEU A 33 -4.59 -16.56 1.08
CA LEU A 33 -3.83 -17.72 1.56
C LEU A 33 -4.20 -18.09 3.00
N SER A 34 -4.44 -17.11 3.88
CA SER A 34 -4.86 -17.38 5.26
C SER A 34 -6.25 -18.02 5.38
N ASN A 35 -7.08 -17.93 4.33
CA ASN A 35 -8.39 -18.61 4.27
C ASN A 35 -8.29 -20.14 3.99
N PHE A 36 -7.09 -20.68 3.76
CA PHE A 36 -6.85 -22.10 3.58
C PHE A 36 -6.25 -22.71 4.86
N PRO A 37 -7.03 -23.46 5.67
CA PRO A 37 -6.57 -23.96 6.97
C PRO A 37 -5.44 -25.00 6.87
N ASN A 38 -5.24 -25.58 5.68
CA ASN A 38 -4.20 -26.56 5.40
C ASN A 38 -2.92 -25.96 4.78
N ILE A 39 -2.85 -24.65 4.63
CA ILE A 39 -1.69 -23.94 4.07
C ILE A 39 -1.13 -22.99 5.14
N HIS A 40 0.12 -23.21 5.53
CA HIS A 40 0.88 -22.27 6.33
C HIS A 40 1.75 -21.40 5.43
N LEU A 41 1.96 -20.14 5.81
CA LEU A 41 2.74 -19.18 5.03
C LEU A 41 3.86 -18.64 5.93
N ASP A 42 5.11 -18.74 5.45
CA ASP A 42 6.29 -18.27 6.17
C ASP A 42 7.24 -17.50 5.23
N THR A 43 7.91 -16.48 5.76
CA THR A 43 8.91 -15.73 5.01
C THR A 43 10.23 -16.50 4.92
N TYR A 44 11.09 -16.12 3.98
CA TYR A 44 12.44 -16.66 3.88
C TYR A 44 13.28 -16.36 5.12
N GLU A 45 13.10 -15.20 5.75
CA GLU A 45 13.74 -14.87 7.03
C GLU A 45 13.39 -15.89 8.11
N LYS A 46 12.11 -16.21 8.25
CA LYS A 46 11.63 -17.19 9.24
C LYS A 46 12.12 -18.60 8.91
N PHE A 47 12.10 -19.01 7.63
CA PHE A 47 12.71 -20.28 7.22
C PHE A 47 14.21 -20.33 7.57
N ASN A 48 14.93 -19.26 7.26
CA ASN A 48 16.37 -19.17 7.47
C ASN A 48 16.76 -19.16 8.96
N THR A 49 15.84 -18.72 9.82
CA THR A 49 16.01 -18.73 11.29
C THR A 49 15.63 -20.08 11.89
N ASP A 50 14.47 -20.63 11.53
CA ASP A 50 13.86 -21.76 12.26
C ASP A 50 14.23 -23.14 11.67
N ILE A 51 14.48 -23.19 10.36
CA ILE A 51 14.56 -24.43 9.56
C ILE A 51 15.94 -24.59 8.91
N ALA A 52 16.47 -23.55 8.26
CA ALA A 52 17.75 -23.63 7.55
C ALA A 52 18.92 -24.14 8.40
N PRO A 53 19.07 -23.80 9.69
CA PRO A 53 20.15 -24.33 10.53
C PRO A 53 20.11 -25.85 10.66
N LYS A 54 18.92 -26.46 10.58
CA LYS A 54 18.73 -27.91 10.66
C LYS A 54 18.97 -28.60 9.32
N LEU A 55 18.64 -27.95 8.21
CA LEU A 55 18.77 -28.50 6.86
C LEU A 55 20.13 -28.20 6.20
N GLY A 56 20.91 -27.25 6.73
CA GLY A 56 22.17 -26.81 6.14
C GLY A 56 21.99 -26.09 4.78
N LYS A 57 20.79 -25.60 4.47
CA LYS A 57 20.46 -24.89 3.24
C LYS A 57 19.59 -23.67 3.53
N LYS A 58 19.95 -22.53 2.96
CA LYS A 58 19.12 -21.31 3.00
C LYS A 58 17.99 -21.36 1.97
N ALA A 59 16.93 -20.62 2.21
CA ALA A 59 15.76 -20.54 1.32
C ALA A 59 16.13 -20.14 -0.12
N GLU A 60 17.02 -19.17 -0.28
CA GLU A 60 17.46 -18.63 -1.56
C GLU A 60 18.23 -19.66 -2.41
N GLN A 61 18.81 -20.68 -1.75
CA GLN A 61 19.48 -21.80 -2.44
C GLN A 61 18.49 -22.82 -2.98
N ILE A 62 17.24 -22.81 -2.50
CA ILE A 62 16.15 -23.68 -2.97
C ILE A 62 15.43 -22.99 -4.13
N SER A 63 15.03 -21.74 -3.94
CA SER A 63 14.36 -20.91 -4.95
C SER A 63 14.61 -19.44 -4.64
N ASP A 64 14.77 -18.61 -5.66
CA ASP A 64 14.91 -17.15 -5.49
C ASP A 64 13.58 -16.47 -5.13
N GLU A 65 12.44 -17.09 -5.46
CA GLU A 65 11.11 -16.48 -5.43
C GLU A 65 10.26 -16.98 -4.27
N ALA A 66 9.75 -18.20 -4.42
CA ALA A 66 8.98 -18.93 -3.44
C ALA A 66 9.17 -20.42 -3.71
N PHE A 67 8.79 -21.24 -2.73
CA PHE A 67 8.66 -22.68 -2.89
C PHE A 67 7.69 -23.23 -1.86
N SER A 68 7.08 -24.35 -2.17
CA SER A 68 6.11 -25.00 -1.29
C SER A 68 6.50 -26.44 -0.93
N CYS A 69 6.18 -26.82 0.30
CA CYS A 69 6.50 -28.10 0.89
C CYS A 69 5.23 -28.79 1.36
N LYS A 70 5.08 -30.08 1.06
CA LYS A 70 4.03 -30.92 1.65
C LYS A 70 4.54 -31.55 2.95
N THR A 71 3.90 -31.23 4.08
CA THR A 71 4.32 -31.68 5.43
C THR A 71 3.48 -32.83 5.98
N GLY A 72 2.32 -33.12 5.38
CA GLY A 72 1.45 -34.23 5.76
C GLY A 72 0.50 -34.63 4.62
N THR A 73 -0.50 -35.46 4.92
CA THR A 73 -1.44 -35.99 3.89
C THR A 73 -2.14 -34.88 3.09
N ASN A 74 -2.51 -33.80 3.78
CA ASN A 74 -3.13 -32.61 3.21
C ASN A 74 -2.70 -31.36 3.99
N ALA A 75 -1.40 -31.19 4.21
CA ALA A 75 -0.84 -30.03 4.90
C ALA A 75 0.36 -29.50 4.12
N TYR A 76 0.42 -28.19 3.94
CA TYR A 76 1.39 -27.51 3.09
C TYR A 76 1.98 -26.30 3.81
N ILE A 77 3.24 -25.99 3.51
CA ILE A 77 3.87 -24.73 3.89
C ILE A 77 4.39 -24.06 2.62
N ILE A 78 4.04 -22.79 2.41
CA ILE A 78 4.60 -21.94 1.36
C ILE A 78 5.65 -21.04 2.02
N PHE A 79 6.87 -21.09 1.50
CA PHE A 79 7.93 -20.16 1.83
C PHE A 79 8.09 -19.17 0.70
N TYR A 80 8.22 -17.88 1.01
CA TYR A 80 8.34 -16.84 -0.01
C TYR A 80 9.34 -15.75 0.38
N ASN A 81 9.97 -15.18 -0.63
CA ASN A 81 10.86 -14.04 -0.52
C ASN A 81 10.05 -12.75 -0.62
N ASP A 82 9.91 -12.04 0.49
CA ASP A 82 9.19 -10.76 0.61
C ASP A 82 10.10 -9.54 0.47
N ASN A 83 11.36 -9.73 0.10
CA ASN A 83 12.32 -8.64 -0.05
C ASN A 83 11.95 -7.71 -1.22
N THR A 84 11.38 -6.55 -0.90
CA THR A 84 10.97 -5.56 -1.90
C THR A 84 12.10 -4.62 -2.37
N ILE A 85 13.32 -4.82 -1.89
CA ILE A 85 14.52 -4.18 -2.45
C ILE A 85 14.86 -4.82 -3.81
N GLN A 86 14.71 -6.14 -3.91
CA GLN A 86 15.07 -6.92 -5.10
C GLN A 86 13.89 -7.18 -6.03
N LYS A 87 12.68 -7.26 -5.48
CA LYS A 87 11.49 -7.70 -6.21
C LYS A 87 10.35 -6.70 -6.05
N ILE A 88 9.65 -6.39 -7.15
CA ILE A 88 8.42 -5.61 -7.07
C ILE A 88 7.31 -6.43 -6.38
N PRO A 89 6.38 -5.81 -5.63
CA PRO A 89 5.31 -6.54 -4.94
C PRO A 89 4.52 -7.48 -5.86
N GLN A 90 4.25 -7.06 -7.09
CA GLN A 90 3.48 -7.84 -8.06
C GLN A 90 4.17 -9.16 -8.43
N ARG A 91 5.50 -9.22 -8.35
CA ARG A 91 6.27 -10.45 -8.56
C ARG A 91 6.09 -11.42 -7.39
N ILE A 92 6.14 -10.92 -6.16
CA ILE A 92 5.92 -11.71 -4.95
C ILE A 92 4.48 -12.27 -4.95
N ARG A 93 3.48 -11.45 -5.29
CA ARG A 93 2.07 -11.88 -5.45
C ARG A 93 1.95 -13.01 -6.47
N PHE A 94 2.62 -12.89 -7.62
CA PHE A 94 2.62 -13.92 -8.65
C PHE A 94 3.26 -15.22 -8.16
N SER A 95 4.41 -15.15 -7.49
CA SER A 95 5.10 -16.31 -6.93
C SER A 95 4.23 -17.04 -5.90
N LEU A 96 3.56 -16.31 -5.01
CA LEU A 96 2.60 -16.89 -4.06
C LEU A 96 1.41 -17.57 -4.75
N ALA A 97 0.83 -16.93 -5.78
CA ALA A 97 -0.28 -17.50 -6.55
C ALA A 97 0.16 -18.74 -7.36
N HIS A 98 1.40 -18.78 -7.83
CA HIS A 98 2.00 -19.91 -8.51
C HIS A 98 2.15 -21.12 -7.58
N GLU A 99 2.69 -20.92 -6.36
CA GLU A 99 2.76 -21.98 -5.35
C GLU A 99 1.37 -22.50 -4.96
N LEU A 100 0.39 -21.60 -4.81
CA LEU A 100 -1.01 -21.97 -4.58
C LEU A 100 -1.57 -22.82 -5.75
N GLY A 101 -1.20 -22.49 -6.98
CA GLY A 101 -1.53 -23.27 -8.17
C GLY A 101 -1.04 -24.70 -8.09
N HIS A 102 0.22 -24.92 -7.69
CA HIS A 102 0.75 -26.28 -7.47
C HIS A 102 -0.07 -27.07 -6.45
N ILE A 103 -0.48 -26.43 -5.35
CA ILE A 103 -1.27 -27.07 -4.29
C ILE A 103 -2.66 -27.44 -4.82
N LEU A 104 -3.40 -26.49 -5.39
CA LEU A 104 -4.81 -26.67 -5.75
C LEU A 104 -5.02 -27.48 -7.03
N LEU A 105 -4.06 -27.44 -7.97
CA LEU A 105 -4.06 -28.32 -9.13
C LEU A 105 -3.51 -29.72 -8.81
N GLY A 106 -3.06 -29.95 -7.58
CA GLY A 106 -2.63 -31.27 -7.11
C GLY A 106 -1.30 -31.72 -7.74
N HIS A 107 -0.40 -30.79 -8.04
CA HIS A 107 0.90 -31.09 -8.68
C HIS A 107 1.84 -31.87 -7.73
N PHE A 108 1.54 -31.89 -6.42
CA PHE A 108 2.26 -32.68 -5.41
C PHE A 108 1.96 -34.18 -5.43
N VAL A 109 0.94 -34.64 -6.17
CA VAL A 109 0.52 -36.06 -6.15
C VAL A 109 1.62 -37.02 -6.63
N ASN A 110 2.63 -36.52 -7.36
CA ASN A 110 3.76 -37.31 -7.87
C ASN A 110 5.12 -36.99 -7.21
N TYR A 111 5.17 -36.12 -6.20
CA TYR A 111 6.42 -35.70 -5.56
C TYR A 111 6.33 -35.83 -4.03
N SER A 112 7.10 -36.78 -3.49
CA SER A 112 7.33 -36.90 -2.05
C SER A 112 8.48 -35.96 -1.66
N GLY A 113 8.22 -34.68 -1.42
CA GLY A 113 9.25 -33.74 -0.93
C GLY A 113 9.09 -32.28 -1.35
N LEU A 114 10.16 -31.50 -1.17
CA LEU A 114 10.34 -30.16 -1.76
C LEU A 114 10.09 -30.26 -3.27
N LEU A 115 9.31 -29.34 -3.84
CA LEU A 115 9.31 -29.11 -5.29
C LEU A 115 10.46 -28.13 -5.60
N PRO A 116 11.61 -28.58 -6.13
CA PRO A 116 12.59 -27.65 -6.65
C PRO A 116 12.10 -27.23 -8.04
N ARG A 117 12.11 -25.92 -8.30
CA ARG A 117 11.80 -25.29 -9.60
C ARG A 117 12.56 -25.88 -10.81
N ASN A 118 13.60 -26.71 -10.57
CA ASN A 118 14.54 -27.25 -11.56
C ASN A 118 14.50 -28.79 -11.72
N GLY A 119 13.36 -29.46 -11.53
CA GLY A 119 13.24 -30.88 -11.85
C GLY A 119 13.19 -31.14 -13.37
N PHE A 120 14.28 -31.60 -13.98
CA PHE A 120 14.37 -31.87 -15.43
C PHE A 120 13.40 -32.97 -15.88
N GLY A 121 12.27 -32.59 -16.48
CA GLY A 121 11.33 -33.49 -17.17
C GLY A 121 10.23 -32.74 -17.92
N ARG A 122 9.72 -33.30 -19.03
CA ARG A 122 8.61 -32.71 -19.81
C ARG A 122 7.29 -32.59 -19.02
N VAL A 123 7.05 -33.50 -18.07
CA VAL A 123 5.88 -33.43 -17.18
C VAL A 123 6.01 -32.23 -16.25
N ASN A 124 7.20 -31.97 -15.71
CA ASN A 124 7.43 -30.83 -14.83
C ASN A 124 7.17 -29.50 -15.57
N SER A 125 7.63 -29.37 -16.83
CA SER A 125 7.39 -28.14 -17.59
C SER A 125 5.92 -27.90 -17.97
N ILE A 126 5.08 -28.93 -17.98
CA ILE A 126 3.61 -28.77 -18.12
C ILE A 126 3.02 -28.28 -16.81
N LEU A 127 3.36 -28.91 -15.68
CA LEU A 127 2.84 -28.56 -14.36
C LEU A 127 3.24 -27.12 -13.94
N GLU A 128 4.49 -26.73 -14.20
CA GLU A 128 4.96 -25.34 -14.01
C GLU A 128 4.18 -24.36 -14.89
N GLY A 129 3.94 -24.73 -16.16
CA GLY A 129 3.12 -23.91 -17.07
C GLY A 129 1.66 -23.80 -16.64
N GLU A 130 1.10 -24.86 -16.05
CA GLU A 130 -0.24 -24.85 -15.46
C GLU A 130 -0.30 -23.97 -14.21
N ALA A 131 0.72 -24.01 -13.35
CA ALA A 131 0.84 -23.15 -12.18
C ALA A 131 1.01 -21.66 -12.55
N ASP A 132 1.83 -21.35 -13.56
CA ASP A 132 1.96 -19.99 -14.11
C ASP A 132 0.63 -19.48 -14.69
N THR A 133 -0.07 -20.34 -15.45
CA THR A 133 -1.38 -19.99 -16.03
C THR A 133 -2.40 -19.77 -14.91
N PHE A 134 -2.39 -20.61 -13.88
CA PHE A 134 -3.23 -20.46 -12.70
C PHE A 134 -2.96 -19.13 -11.97
N ALA A 135 -1.69 -18.79 -11.73
CA ALA A 135 -1.32 -17.54 -11.08
C ALA A 135 -1.81 -16.32 -11.87
N SER A 136 -1.65 -16.35 -13.20
CA SER A 136 -2.14 -15.28 -14.08
C SER A 136 -3.66 -15.16 -14.02
N GLU A 137 -4.40 -16.26 -14.16
CA GLU A 137 -5.87 -16.26 -14.14
C GLU A 137 -6.47 -15.96 -12.75
N LEU A 138 -5.74 -16.22 -11.67
CA LEU A 138 -6.17 -15.87 -10.31
C LEU A 138 -6.00 -14.36 -10.06
N LEU A 139 -4.84 -13.80 -10.42
CA LEU A 139 -4.52 -12.39 -10.14
C LEU A 139 -5.16 -11.43 -11.15
N CYS A 140 -5.23 -11.83 -12.42
CA CYS A 140 -5.75 -11.03 -13.53
C CYS A 140 -6.55 -11.93 -14.47
N PRO A 141 -7.80 -12.31 -14.09
CA PRO A 141 -8.58 -13.27 -14.84
C PRO A 141 -8.91 -12.75 -16.24
N THR A 142 -8.67 -13.55 -17.26
CA THR A 142 -8.95 -13.18 -18.66
C THR A 142 -10.43 -12.81 -18.84
N CYS A 143 -11.34 -13.52 -18.14
CA CYS A 143 -12.77 -13.26 -18.18
C CYS A 143 -13.20 -11.94 -17.52
N ALA A 144 -12.40 -11.38 -16.61
CA ALA A 144 -12.65 -10.11 -15.94
C ALA A 144 -12.05 -8.89 -16.68
N THR A 145 -11.32 -9.13 -17.78
CA THR A 145 -10.72 -8.08 -18.61
C THR A 145 -11.56 -7.80 -19.86
N SER A 146 -11.60 -6.55 -20.33
CA SER A 146 -12.14 -6.22 -21.65
C SER A 146 -11.02 -6.18 -22.70
N GLY A 147 -11.36 -6.49 -23.95
CA GLY A 147 -10.42 -6.39 -25.07
C GLY A 147 -9.97 -4.95 -25.39
N ASP A 148 -10.76 -3.97 -24.98
CA ASP A 148 -10.50 -2.54 -25.22
C ASP A 148 -9.68 -1.88 -24.10
N TRP A 149 -9.37 -2.61 -23.03
CA TRP A 149 -8.60 -2.07 -21.92
C TRP A 149 -7.12 -1.94 -22.30
N SER A 150 -6.52 -0.80 -21.97
CA SER A 150 -5.08 -0.63 -22.14
C SER A 150 -4.31 -1.51 -21.16
N LYS A 151 -3.08 -1.85 -21.53
CA LYS A 151 -2.17 -2.61 -20.67
C LYS A 151 -1.97 -1.95 -19.31
N GLU A 152 -1.76 -0.63 -19.30
CA GLU A 152 -1.56 0.19 -18.10
C GLU A 152 -2.79 0.20 -17.19
N PHE A 153 -3.99 0.17 -17.80
CA PHE A 153 -5.23 0.07 -17.04
C PHE A 153 -5.36 -1.30 -16.35
N ILE A 154 -5.02 -2.38 -17.04
CA ILE A 154 -5.00 -3.74 -16.49
C ILE A 154 -3.98 -3.86 -15.34
N GLU A 155 -2.75 -3.38 -15.57
CA GLU A 155 -1.71 -3.35 -14.54
C GLU A 155 -2.22 -2.67 -13.26
N LYS A 156 -2.89 -1.53 -13.41
CA LYS A 156 -3.42 -0.75 -12.28
C LYS A 156 -4.62 -1.41 -11.59
N VAL A 157 -5.55 -1.98 -12.35
CA VAL A 157 -6.78 -2.59 -11.81
C VAL A 157 -6.49 -3.87 -11.04
N PHE A 158 -5.60 -4.71 -11.58
CA PHE A 158 -5.27 -6.01 -10.99
C PHE A 158 -3.99 -5.99 -10.15
N ASP A 159 -3.28 -4.85 -10.14
CA ASP A 159 -1.98 -4.67 -9.48
C ASP A 159 -1.02 -5.80 -9.88
N VAL A 160 -0.84 -5.98 -11.18
CA VAL A 160 0.01 -7.02 -11.76
C VAL A 160 1.15 -6.39 -12.57
N SER A 161 2.21 -7.17 -12.81
CA SER A 161 3.30 -6.69 -13.63
C SER A 161 2.87 -6.49 -15.09
N ALA A 162 3.62 -5.63 -15.79
CA ALA A 162 3.45 -5.36 -17.20
C ALA A 162 3.48 -6.62 -18.09
N LEU A 163 4.26 -7.63 -17.70
CA LEU A 163 4.31 -8.90 -18.39
C LEU A 163 3.00 -9.70 -18.22
N VAL A 164 2.45 -9.76 -17.00
CA VAL A 164 1.18 -10.47 -16.73
C VAL A 164 0.01 -9.79 -17.45
N ALA A 165 -0.06 -8.45 -17.43
CA ALA A 165 -1.08 -7.71 -18.15
C ALA A 165 -1.04 -7.98 -19.67
N GLN A 166 0.16 -7.95 -20.25
CA GLN A 166 0.36 -8.27 -21.68
C GLN A 166 -0.01 -9.72 -22.01
N ASN A 167 0.40 -10.67 -21.17
CA ASN A 167 0.06 -12.08 -21.35
C ASN A 167 -1.46 -12.32 -21.26
N THR A 168 -2.15 -11.61 -20.37
CA THR A 168 -3.61 -11.70 -20.23
C THR A 168 -4.31 -11.23 -21.50
N LEU A 169 -3.93 -10.07 -22.04
CA LEU A 169 -4.47 -9.57 -23.32
C LEU A 169 -4.22 -10.56 -24.47
N HIS A 170 -3.01 -11.12 -24.55
CA HIS A 170 -2.68 -12.11 -25.56
C HIS A 170 -3.51 -13.40 -25.42
N THR A 171 -3.64 -13.92 -24.19
CA THR A 171 -4.46 -15.10 -23.87
C THR A 171 -5.91 -14.88 -24.25
N ARG A 172 -6.49 -13.71 -23.94
CA ARG A 172 -7.85 -13.34 -24.34
C ARG A 172 -8.06 -13.41 -25.84
N GLN A 173 -7.14 -12.83 -26.61
CA GLN A 173 -7.22 -12.81 -28.07
C GLN A 173 -7.04 -14.20 -28.67
N LYS A 174 -6.07 -14.97 -28.14
CA LYS A 174 -5.72 -16.29 -28.65
C LYS A 174 -6.74 -17.36 -28.30
N TYR A 175 -7.40 -17.24 -27.15
CA TYR A 175 -8.35 -18.22 -26.62
C TYR A 175 -9.69 -17.57 -26.24
N PRO A 176 -10.49 -17.07 -27.20
CA PRO A 176 -11.78 -16.43 -26.93
C PRO A 176 -12.80 -17.32 -26.21
N TRP A 177 -12.60 -18.64 -26.21
CA TRP A 177 -13.44 -19.60 -25.49
C TRP A 177 -13.15 -19.68 -23.98
N LEU A 178 -12.10 -19.02 -23.48
CA LEU A 178 -11.82 -18.92 -22.03
C LEU A 178 -12.76 -17.89 -21.40
N GLN A 179 -14.03 -18.29 -21.30
CA GLN A 179 -15.10 -17.49 -20.73
C GLN A 179 -15.35 -17.84 -19.27
N VAL A 180 -16.22 -17.06 -18.62
CA VAL A 180 -16.75 -17.42 -17.30
C VAL A 180 -17.46 -18.77 -17.41
N THR A 181 -17.20 -19.68 -16.48
CA THR A 181 -17.92 -20.95 -16.40
C THR A 181 -19.38 -20.66 -16.05
N GLU A 182 -20.33 -21.37 -16.68
CA GLU A 182 -21.77 -21.13 -16.50
C GLU A 182 -22.19 -21.04 -15.03
N THR A 183 -21.63 -21.91 -14.17
CA THR A 183 -21.87 -21.92 -12.71
C THR A 183 -21.58 -20.59 -12.00
N PHE A 184 -20.66 -19.77 -12.53
CA PHE A 184 -20.19 -18.53 -11.91
C PHE A 184 -20.62 -17.26 -12.65
N LYS A 185 -21.36 -17.41 -13.76
CA LYS A 185 -21.70 -16.31 -14.67
C LYS A 185 -22.39 -15.14 -13.97
N ASP A 186 -23.41 -15.42 -13.17
CA ASP A 186 -24.18 -14.40 -12.43
C ASP A 186 -23.30 -13.56 -11.48
N TYR A 187 -22.23 -14.15 -10.94
CA TYR A 187 -21.32 -13.43 -10.05
C TYR A 187 -20.41 -12.48 -10.84
N PHE A 188 -19.87 -12.91 -11.98
CA PHE A 188 -19.01 -12.06 -12.80
C PHE A 188 -19.78 -10.95 -13.52
N ASP A 189 -21.03 -11.20 -13.93
CA ASP A 189 -21.83 -10.21 -14.65
C ASP A 189 -22.25 -9.02 -13.77
N ASN A 190 -22.41 -9.22 -12.45
CA ASN A 190 -22.98 -8.21 -11.55
C ASN A 190 -22.14 -7.84 -10.32
N LYS A 191 -20.98 -8.48 -10.08
CA LYS A 191 -20.25 -8.34 -8.79
C LYS A 191 -18.75 -8.06 -8.88
N ILE A 192 -18.19 -7.71 -10.04
CA ILE A 192 -16.77 -7.30 -10.08
C ILE A 192 -16.61 -5.97 -9.34
N LYS A 193 -15.81 -5.97 -8.27
CA LYS A 193 -15.47 -4.78 -7.49
C LYS A 193 -14.02 -4.38 -7.77
N ILE A 194 -13.76 -3.10 -8.01
CA ILE A 194 -12.42 -2.58 -8.27
C ILE A 194 -12.04 -1.59 -7.17
N ASN A 195 -11.04 -1.96 -6.38
CA ASN A 195 -10.43 -1.16 -5.33
C ASN A 195 -8.98 -0.83 -5.73
N LEU A 196 -8.82 0.18 -6.57
CA LEU A 196 -7.50 0.53 -7.12
C LEU A 196 -6.48 0.78 -6.01
N ARG A 197 -5.35 0.06 -6.08
CA ARG A 197 -4.22 0.34 -5.20
C ARG A 197 -3.51 1.62 -5.59
N LYS A 198 -3.12 2.37 -4.58
CA LYS A 198 -2.34 3.59 -4.74
C LYS A 198 -0.91 3.22 -4.35
N ASN A 199 -0.09 2.78 -5.31
CA ASN A 199 1.30 2.43 -5.03
C ASN A 199 2.08 3.69 -4.60
N TYR A 200 2.37 3.85 -3.32
CA TYR A 200 3.02 5.07 -2.80
C TYR A 200 4.56 4.99 -2.76
N PHE A 201 5.14 3.79 -2.88
CA PHE A 201 6.60 3.60 -2.94
C PHE A 201 7.18 3.86 -4.34
N ASP A 202 6.43 3.52 -5.40
CA ASP A 202 6.85 3.70 -6.80
C ASP A 202 6.23 4.92 -7.47
N MET A 203 5.25 5.59 -6.83
CA MET A 203 4.84 6.94 -7.21
C MET A 203 6.04 7.86 -7.01
N GLY A 204 6.88 7.94 -8.05
CA GLY A 204 8.12 8.70 -8.08
C GLY A 204 7.96 9.97 -7.28
N ALA A 205 8.78 10.12 -6.24
CA ALA A 205 8.82 11.34 -5.46
C ALA A 205 8.69 12.51 -6.44
N ARG A 206 7.71 13.40 -6.27
CA ARG A 206 7.61 14.62 -7.09
C ARG A 206 8.89 15.46 -7.10
N ASN A 207 9.83 15.10 -6.24
CA ASN A 207 11.21 15.53 -6.17
C ASN A 207 12.16 14.76 -7.11
N ALA A 208 11.71 14.05 -8.15
CA ALA A 208 12.61 13.58 -9.21
C ALA A 208 13.39 14.76 -9.85
N SER A 209 12.87 16.00 -9.72
CA SER A 209 13.60 17.22 -10.06
C SER A 209 14.57 17.73 -8.98
N ARG A 210 14.51 17.24 -7.73
CA ARG A 210 15.49 17.53 -6.66
C ARG A 210 16.47 16.37 -6.39
N TYR A 211 16.16 15.16 -6.83
CA TYR A 211 17.01 13.98 -6.68
C TYR A 211 16.98 13.16 -7.98
N SER A 212 17.87 13.52 -8.91
CA SER A 212 18.25 12.66 -10.03
C SER A 212 19.49 11.85 -9.63
N GLY A 213 19.40 10.52 -9.62
CA GLY A 213 20.57 9.63 -9.53
C GLY A 213 20.80 8.93 -8.19
N LEU A 214 22.06 8.51 -7.99
CA LEU A 214 22.59 7.58 -6.97
C LEU A 214 22.17 7.85 -5.51
N LEU A 215 21.73 9.07 -5.17
CA LEU A 215 21.27 9.44 -3.82
C LEU A 215 19.96 8.77 -3.39
N TYR A 216 19.08 8.39 -4.34
CA TYR A 216 17.81 7.69 -4.03
C TYR A 216 18.05 6.31 -3.38
N SER A 217 19.23 5.72 -3.63
CA SER A 217 19.67 4.43 -3.08
C SER A 217 20.53 4.56 -1.81
N ILE A 218 20.83 5.77 -1.34
CA ILE A 218 21.77 5.99 -0.23
C ILE A 218 21.08 6.49 1.04
N ASP A 219 19.95 7.20 0.94
CA ASP A 219 19.19 7.69 2.11
C ASP A 219 18.04 6.74 2.48
N ASP A 220 18.04 6.24 3.71
CA ASP A 220 16.97 5.44 4.32
C ASP A 220 15.71 6.31 4.50
N ASN A 221 14.90 6.43 3.45
CA ASN A 221 13.57 7.00 3.57
C ASN A 221 12.74 6.14 4.52
N ILE A 222 12.31 6.74 5.63
CA ILE A 222 11.45 6.10 6.62
C ILE A 222 10.03 6.56 6.36
N TYR A 223 9.16 5.62 6.02
CA TYR A 223 7.75 5.89 5.82
C TYR A 223 6.99 5.64 7.11
N HIS A 224 6.08 6.54 7.45
CA HIS A 224 5.26 6.46 8.64
C HIS A 224 3.79 6.45 8.23
N PHE A 225 3.11 5.37 8.55
CA PHE A 225 1.67 5.25 8.39
C PHE A 225 0.97 5.44 9.74
N CYS A 226 0.11 6.45 9.85
CA CYS A 226 -0.69 6.65 11.04
C CYS A 226 -1.95 5.78 10.97
N ARG A 227 -2.13 4.87 11.92
CA ARG A 227 -3.28 3.98 11.95
C ARG A 227 -4.58 4.69 12.35
N ASP A 228 -4.51 5.87 12.97
CA ASP A 228 -5.71 6.60 13.42
C ASP A 228 -6.29 7.50 12.33
N CYS A 229 -5.46 8.34 11.71
CA CYS A 229 -5.92 9.24 10.65
C CYS A 229 -5.60 8.74 9.24
N LYS A 230 -4.92 7.61 9.09
CA LYS A 230 -4.54 7.03 7.79
C LYS A 230 -3.64 7.95 6.94
N SER A 231 -2.82 8.76 7.61
CA SER A 231 -1.80 9.56 6.97
C SER A 231 -0.55 8.77 6.68
N PHE A 232 0.05 9.00 5.51
CA PHE A 232 1.32 8.43 5.10
C PHE A 232 2.35 9.54 4.87
N GLU A 233 3.41 9.56 5.69
CA GLU A 233 4.47 10.58 5.68
C GLU A 233 5.85 9.95 5.42
N ILE A 234 6.74 10.69 4.75
CA ILE A 234 8.11 10.27 4.42
C ILE A 234 9.10 11.20 5.11
N ASN A 235 9.97 10.62 5.94
CA ASN A 235 11.02 11.34 6.65
C ASN A 235 12.41 10.80 6.31
N LEU A 236 13.41 11.68 6.38
CA LEU A 236 14.81 11.36 6.12
C LEU A 236 15.51 11.11 7.45
N GLY A 237 15.91 9.88 7.73
CA GLY A 237 16.79 9.54 8.85
C GLY A 237 16.25 9.79 10.25
N SER A 238 14.97 10.16 10.41
CA SER A 238 14.34 10.37 11.72
C SER A 238 12.98 9.69 11.79
N GLU A 239 12.81 8.83 12.80
CA GLU A 239 11.52 8.25 13.15
C GLU A 239 10.64 9.32 13.80
N LEU A 240 9.40 9.45 13.31
CA LEU A 240 8.39 10.28 13.95
C LEU A 240 7.85 9.55 15.17
N LYS A 241 7.71 10.27 16.29
CA LYS A 241 7.05 9.74 17.49
C LYS A 241 5.55 9.99 17.45
N PHE A 242 5.13 11.07 16.81
CA PHE A 242 3.73 11.47 16.68
C PHE A 242 3.39 11.85 15.25
N CYS A 243 2.18 11.53 14.84
CA CYS A 243 1.61 11.92 13.56
C CYS A 243 1.49 13.44 13.48
N SER A 244 2.07 14.04 12.45
CA SER A 244 2.00 15.49 12.21
C SER A 244 0.59 16.00 11.90
N ILE A 245 -0.34 15.11 11.53
CA ILE A 245 -1.70 15.44 11.11
C ILE A 245 -2.71 15.35 12.26
N CYS A 246 -2.63 14.29 13.09
CA CYS A 246 -3.59 14.04 14.16
C CYS A 246 -3.00 14.00 15.59
N GLY A 247 -1.67 14.02 15.73
CA GLY A 247 -0.99 13.98 17.02
C GLY A 247 -0.94 12.60 17.69
N SER A 248 -1.42 11.54 17.02
CA SER A 248 -1.37 10.16 17.52
C SER A 248 0.04 9.58 17.49
N ASP A 249 0.38 8.76 18.48
CA ASP A 249 1.59 7.91 18.51
C ASP A 249 1.38 6.53 17.87
N ASN A 250 0.18 6.24 17.36
CA ASN A 250 -0.14 5.00 16.65
C ASN A 250 0.39 5.03 15.20
N LEU A 251 1.73 5.01 15.10
CA LEU A 251 2.49 5.04 13.87
C LEU A 251 3.08 3.65 13.58
N GLU A 252 2.87 3.18 12.36
CA GLU A 252 3.58 2.05 11.78
C GLU A 252 4.74 2.58 10.94
N ILE A 253 5.93 2.02 11.17
CA ILE A 253 7.11 2.29 10.37
C ILE A 253 7.15 1.30 9.20
N VAL A 254 7.20 1.84 7.98
CA VAL A 254 7.25 1.07 6.75
C VAL A 254 8.61 1.28 6.08
N HIS A 255 9.32 0.18 5.90
CA HIS A 255 10.59 0.05 5.21
C HIS A 255 10.44 -0.90 4.03
N ARG A 256 11.48 -1.04 3.21
CA ARG A 256 11.46 -2.01 2.11
C ARG A 256 11.34 -3.46 2.59
N ASP A 257 11.79 -3.76 3.80
CA ASP A 257 11.77 -5.13 4.33
C ASP A 257 10.36 -5.59 4.74
N ASN A 258 9.47 -4.67 5.12
CA ASN A 258 8.07 -4.98 5.48
C ASN A 258 7.05 -4.36 4.50
N TYR A 259 7.50 -3.75 3.41
CA TYR A 259 6.63 -3.06 2.46
C TYR A 259 5.63 -4.00 1.79
N PHE A 260 6.00 -5.26 1.54
CA PHE A 260 5.09 -6.21 0.90
C PHE A 260 3.84 -6.45 1.75
N GLN A 261 4.00 -6.65 3.06
CA GLN A 261 2.89 -6.82 3.98
C GLN A 261 2.03 -5.55 4.02
N PHE A 262 2.67 -4.38 4.13
CA PHE A 262 1.98 -3.09 4.10
C PHE A 262 1.18 -2.87 2.81
N HIS A 263 1.74 -3.23 1.65
CA HIS A 263 1.11 -3.15 0.32
C HIS A 263 -0.17 -4.00 0.25
N GLU A 264 -0.15 -5.19 0.85
CA GLU A 264 -1.30 -6.09 0.90
C GLU A 264 -2.35 -5.69 1.96
N THR A 265 -2.01 -4.88 2.97
CA THR A 265 -2.92 -4.52 4.07
C THR A 265 -3.26 -3.03 4.10
N ASP A 266 -2.38 -2.24 4.70
CA ASP A 266 -2.64 -0.89 5.20
C ASP A 266 -2.49 0.19 4.12
N GLU A 267 -1.75 -0.08 3.04
CA GLU A 267 -1.58 0.87 1.93
C GLU A 267 -2.94 1.33 1.35
N GLN A 268 -3.92 0.44 1.33
CA GLN A 268 -5.25 0.71 0.78
C GLN A 268 -6.10 1.61 1.67
N LEU A 269 -5.73 1.71 2.94
CA LEU A 269 -6.40 2.58 3.91
C LEU A 269 -5.91 4.02 3.81
N ILE A 270 -4.82 4.29 3.09
CA ILE A 270 -4.23 5.63 3.04
C ILE A 270 -5.23 6.65 2.46
N GLU A 271 -5.58 7.59 3.32
CA GLU A 271 -6.42 8.73 2.99
C GLU A 271 -5.63 9.98 2.66
N PHE A 272 -4.47 10.15 3.31
CA PHE A 272 -3.69 11.38 3.30
C PHE A 272 -2.24 11.08 2.91
N PHE A 273 -1.73 11.76 1.88
CA PHE A 273 -0.35 11.64 1.43
C PHE A 273 0.29 13.01 1.24
N ALA A 274 1.24 13.36 2.09
CA ALA A 274 1.74 14.74 2.28
C ALA A 274 2.46 15.36 1.07
N ARG A 275 2.85 14.57 0.06
CA ARG A 275 3.64 15.05 -1.09
C ARG A 275 2.83 15.32 -2.36
N GLY A 276 1.53 15.54 -2.22
CA GLY A 276 0.75 16.24 -3.24
C GLY A 276 0.00 15.35 -4.22
N ASP A 277 -0.69 14.30 -3.78
CA ASP A 277 -1.81 13.83 -4.62
C ASP A 277 -2.72 15.04 -4.91
N LYS A 278 -3.18 15.22 -6.16
CA LYS A 278 -4.20 16.26 -6.47
C LYS A 278 -5.50 16.03 -5.69
N ARG A 279 -5.60 14.89 -5.00
CA ARG A 279 -6.63 14.48 -4.05
C ARG A 279 -6.20 14.64 -2.58
N MET A 280 -5.18 15.45 -2.25
CA MET A 280 -4.87 15.80 -0.86
C MET A 280 -6.11 16.42 -0.21
N LYS A 281 -6.73 15.71 0.72
CA LYS A 281 -7.91 16.15 1.45
C LYS A 281 -7.61 17.24 2.51
N TYR A 282 -6.36 17.65 2.69
CA TYR A 282 -5.96 18.59 3.74
C TYR A 282 -5.04 19.69 3.23
N ARG A 283 -5.20 20.88 3.83
CA ARG A 283 -4.45 22.09 3.48
C ARG A 283 -2.98 21.97 3.88
N VAL A 284 -2.10 22.42 2.98
CA VAL A 284 -0.66 22.61 3.21
C VAL A 284 -0.34 24.06 2.89
N LEU A 285 0.21 24.78 3.86
CA LEU A 285 0.60 26.18 3.71
C LEU A 285 2.01 26.28 3.16
N LYS A 286 2.21 27.23 2.24
CA LYS A 286 3.52 27.59 1.68
C LYS A 286 4.29 28.43 2.71
N LEU A 287 5.53 28.04 2.95
CA LEU A 287 6.45 28.75 3.82
C LEU A 287 7.64 29.29 3.03
N ASP A 288 8.22 30.40 3.49
CA ASP A 288 9.49 30.92 3.00
C ASP A 288 10.69 30.12 3.55
N LYS A 289 11.91 30.55 3.24
CA LYS A 289 13.14 29.86 3.67
C LYS A 289 13.35 29.95 5.18
N GLU A 290 12.74 30.93 5.82
CA GLU A 290 12.80 31.21 7.25
C GLU A 290 11.63 30.53 8.02
N GLY A 291 10.76 29.79 7.32
CA GLY A 291 9.62 29.07 7.89
C GLY A 291 8.38 29.93 8.16
N ARG A 292 8.33 31.15 7.62
CA ARG A 292 7.18 32.06 7.74
C ARG A 292 6.19 31.82 6.62
N LEU A 293 4.93 32.12 6.87
CA LEU A 293 3.87 32.04 5.87
C LEU A 293 4.20 32.86 4.61
N ALA A 294 4.26 32.19 3.46
CA ALA A 294 4.56 32.75 2.14
C ALA A 294 3.35 32.75 1.19
N GLU A 295 2.16 32.74 1.76
CA GLU A 295 0.87 32.90 1.06
C GLU A 295 -0.02 33.87 1.86
N PRO A 296 -1.12 34.38 1.30
CA PRO A 296 -2.02 35.27 2.03
C PRO A 296 -2.50 34.65 3.34
N CYS A 297 -2.60 35.49 4.39
CA CYS A 297 -3.01 35.05 5.72
C CYS A 297 -4.37 34.32 5.66
N PRO A 298 -4.45 33.05 6.10
CA PRO A 298 -5.69 32.26 6.10
C PRO A 298 -6.87 32.90 6.82
N ILE A 299 -6.58 33.79 7.79
CA ILE A 299 -7.58 34.35 8.71
C ILE A 299 -8.09 35.71 8.24
N CYS A 300 -7.20 36.61 7.80
CA CYS A 300 -7.57 37.99 7.46
C CYS A 300 -7.31 38.37 5.99
N GLY A 301 -6.76 37.46 5.17
CA GLY A 301 -6.48 37.72 3.77
C GLY A 301 -5.30 38.64 3.48
N ASN A 302 -4.52 39.05 4.50
CA ASN A 302 -3.32 39.87 4.28
C ASN A 302 -2.35 39.19 3.31
N GLU A 303 -2.14 39.78 2.14
CA GLU A 303 -1.29 39.26 1.06
C GLU A 303 0.20 39.37 1.37
N HIS A 304 0.59 40.26 2.30
CA HIS A 304 1.98 40.56 2.62
C HIS A 304 2.25 40.41 4.13
N PRO A 305 2.11 39.19 4.71
CA PRO A 305 2.56 38.94 6.07
C PRO A 305 4.07 39.21 6.14
N SER A 306 4.53 39.93 7.17
CA SER A 306 5.93 40.36 7.30
C SER A 306 6.43 40.15 8.73
N LYS A 307 7.75 40.00 8.92
CA LYS A 307 8.35 39.66 10.22
C LYS A 307 7.88 38.27 10.71
N ASN A 308 7.57 38.12 11.99
CA ASN A 308 7.14 36.85 12.59
C ASN A 308 5.62 36.81 12.91
N TYR A 309 4.88 37.87 12.60
CA TYR A 309 3.44 37.98 12.85
C TYR A 309 2.73 38.63 11.66
N CYS A 310 1.43 38.37 11.51
CA CYS A 310 0.63 39.06 10.52
C CYS A 310 0.43 40.52 10.93
N SER A 311 0.80 41.47 10.07
CA SER A 311 0.64 42.91 10.36
C SER A 311 -0.82 43.38 10.47
N VAL A 312 -1.78 42.55 10.04
CA VAL A 312 -3.21 42.88 10.06
C VAL A 312 -3.91 42.26 11.27
N CYS A 313 -3.81 40.94 11.46
CA CYS A 313 -4.49 40.25 12.57
C CYS A 313 -3.62 39.96 13.79
N GLY A 314 -2.30 40.23 13.73
CA GLY A 314 -1.37 40.01 14.84
C GLY A 314 -0.97 38.55 15.10
N LEU A 315 -1.59 37.57 14.43
CA LEU A 315 -1.30 36.15 14.63
C LEU A 315 0.11 35.77 14.17
N GLU A 316 0.74 34.83 14.89
CA GLU A 316 2.08 34.33 14.54
C GLU A 316 2.05 33.58 13.20
N ILE A 317 2.99 33.90 12.31
CA ILE A 317 3.07 33.33 10.95
C ILE A 317 4.17 32.28 10.77
N ILE A 318 4.84 31.90 11.86
CA ILE A 318 5.80 30.79 11.90
C ILE A 318 5.11 29.63 12.60
N ASN A 319 5.13 28.45 11.99
CA ASN A 319 4.57 27.26 12.61
C ASN A 319 5.53 26.74 13.68
N LYS A 320 5.10 26.67 14.94
CA LYS A 320 5.92 26.26 16.09
C LYS A 320 5.17 25.26 16.96
N CYS A 321 5.92 24.48 17.73
CA CYS A 321 5.35 23.68 18.80
C CYS A 321 4.86 24.62 19.92
N THR A 322 3.58 24.50 20.31
CA THR A 322 3.02 25.27 21.44
C THR A 322 3.44 24.70 22.79
N GLY A 323 3.88 23.43 22.82
CA GLY A 323 4.04 22.66 24.06
C GLY A 323 2.70 22.25 24.69
N ILE A 324 1.55 22.56 24.07
CA ILE A 324 0.23 22.21 24.59
C ILE A 324 -0.23 20.90 23.94
N LYS A 325 -0.43 19.86 24.74
CA LYS A 325 -0.90 18.54 24.29
C LYS A 325 -2.29 18.25 24.84
N LYS A 326 -3.19 17.73 24.00
CA LYS A 326 -4.48 17.23 24.43
C LYS A 326 -4.39 15.73 24.71
N THR A 327 -4.71 15.33 25.93
CA THR A 327 -4.79 13.91 26.31
C THR A 327 -6.06 13.26 25.75
N VAL A 328 -6.11 11.93 25.75
CA VAL A 328 -7.28 11.15 25.31
C VAL A 328 -8.55 11.55 26.08
N SER A 329 -8.42 11.88 27.36
CA SER A 329 -9.51 12.37 28.22
C SER A 329 -9.92 13.82 27.96
N GLY A 330 -9.30 14.49 26.98
CA GLY A 330 -9.56 15.88 26.63
C GLY A 330 -8.87 16.92 27.52
N ILE A 331 -8.08 16.49 28.52
CA ILE A 331 -7.32 17.37 29.40
C ILE A 331 -6.11 17.93 28.63
N LEU A 332 -5.91 19.24 28.71
CA LEU A 332 -4.73 19.92 28.17
C LEU A 332 -3.58 19.80 29.16
N THR A 333 -2.43 19.34 28.68
CA THR A 333 -1.18 19.31 29.42
C THR A 333 -0.14 20.17 28.72
N THR A 334 0.78 20.75 29.50
CA THR A 334 1.87 21.56 28.98
C THR A 334 3.18 20.80 29.10
N THR A 335 3.93 20.75 28.01
CA THR A 335 5.31 20.27 27.92
C THR A 335 6.21 21.39 27.42
N THR A 336 7.52 21.26 27.61
CA THR A 336 8.46 22.18 26.98
C THR A 336 8.27 22.18 25.47
N ALA A 337 8.05 23.36 24.89
CA ALA A 337 7.92 23.52 23.45
C ALA A 337 9.21 23.09 22.74
N CYS A 338 9.08 22.34 21.65
CA CYS A 338 10.21 21.97 20.81
C CYS A 338 10.71 23.19 20.04
N SER A 339 12.04 23.38 19.98
CA SER A 339 12.65 24.60 19.46
C SER A 339 12.62 24.73 17.92
N ALA A 340 12.51 23.62 17.20
CA ALA A 340 12.52 23.62 15.74
C ALA A 340 11.18 24.13 15.16
N PRO A 341 11.21 25.02 14.15
CA PRO A 341 10.03 25.37 13.39
C PRO A 341 9.42 24.13 12.72
N LEU A 342 8.09 24.09 12.72
CA LEU A 342 7.29 23.04 12.10
C LEU A 342 7.03 23.37 10.62
N LYS A 343 6.77 22.34 9.81
CA LYS A 343 6.46 22.48 8.37
C LYS A 343 5.02 22.99 8.17
N GLY A 344 4.72 23.54 7.00
CA GLY A 344 3.41 24.14 6.69
C GLY A 344 2.21 23.18 6.60
N HIS A 345 2.42 21.88 6.83
CA HIS A 345 1.34 20.88 6.94
C HIS A 345 1.18 20.28 8.35
N GLU A 346 2.12 20.56 9.25
CA GLU A 346 2.19 19.95 10.58
C GLU A 346 1.24 20.67 11.54
N ARG A 347 0.14 19.98 11.89
CA ARG A 347 -0.86 20.41 12.89
C ARG A 347 -0.41 20.07 14.31
N TYR A 348 0.43 19.04 14.42
CA TYR A 348 1.00 18.56 15.67
C TYR A 348 2.51 18.40 15.51
N CYS A 349 3.24 18.63 16.60
CA CYS A 349 4.67 18.46 16.66
C CYS A 349 5.03 16.96 16.61
N PRO A 350 5.83 16.50 15.64
CA PRO A 350 6.18 15.08 15.50
C PRO A 350 7.03 14.53 16.64
N GLU A 351 7.67 15.39 17.44
CA GLU A 351 8.54 14.99 18.56
C GLU A 351 7.80 14.78 19.88
N CYS A 352 6.79 15.60 20.18
CA CYS A 352 6.09 15.57 21.48
C CYS A 352 4.56 15.42 21.38
N GLY A 353 3.98 15.57 20.19
CA GLY A 353 2.54 15.48 19.95
C GLY A 353 1.75 16.71 20.38
N ALA A 354 2.42 17.80 20.78
CA ALA A 354 1.77 19.06 21.11
C ALA A 354 1.21 19.74 19.84
N MET A 355 0.16 20.54 20.02
CA MET A 355 -0.44 21.34 18.95
C MET A 355 0.57 22.30 18.35
N SER A 356 0.43 22.57 17.06
CA SER A 356 1.21 23.60 16.39
C SER A 356 0.51 24.96 16.49
N THR A 357 1.27 26.05 16.40
CA THR A 357 0.69 27.40 16.37
C THR A 357 -0.23 27.59 15.17
N PHE A 358 0.00 26.88 14.06
CA PHE A 358 -0.92 26.92 12.92
C PHE A 358 -2.25 26.22 13.19
N LEU A 359 -2.26 25.14 13.98
CA LEU A 359 -3.49 24.51 14.43
C LEU A 359 -4.22 25.41 15.43
N GLU A 360 -3.50 25.93 16.43
CA GLU A 360 -4.04 26.81 17.47
C GLU A 360 -4.64 28.11 16.89
N ASN A 361 -3.95 28.74 15.93
CA ASN A 361 -4.41 29.97 15.28
C ASN A 361 -5.47 29.74 14.18
N GLY A 362 -5.88 28.49 13.94
CA GLY A 362 -6.84 28.14 12.88
C GLY A 362 -6.32 28.29 11.45
N PHE A 363 -5.01 28.46 11.25
CA PHE A 363 -4.39 28.50 9.92
C PHE A 363 -4.49 27.13 9.24
N LEU A 364 -4.33 26.06 10.03
CA LEU A 364 -4.55 24.67 9.65
C LEU A 364 -5.68 24.10 10.52
N PRO A 365 -6.93 24.03 10.02
CA PRO A 365 -8.02 23.39 10.76
C PRO A 365 -7.69 21.92 11.04
N ALA A 366 -8.30 21.34 12.09
CA ALA A 366 -8.07 19.95 12.44
C ALA A 366 -8.48 19.04 11.26
N TRP A 367 -7.77 17.93 11.09
CA TRP A 367 -7.93 17.08 9.91
C TRP A 367 -9.32 16.45 9.78
N ASN A 368 -10.04 16.33 10.90
CA ASN A 368 -11.37 15.73 11.00
C ASN A 368 -12.52 16.76 10.96
N GLU A 369 -12.24 18.07 10.92
CA GLU A 369 -13.27 19.12 10.91
C GLU A 369 -14.08 19.15 9.60
N SER A 370 -13.59 18.51 8.53
CA SER A 370 -14.24 18.46 7.21
C SER A 370 -15.24 17.33 7.01
N GLN A 371 -15.58 16.53 8.04
CA GLN A 371 -16.79 15.70 7.98
C GLN A 371 -18.09 16.51 8.21
N ASN A 372 -18.00 17.84 8.46
CA ASN A 372 -19.14 18.72 8.67
C ASN A 372 -19.06 20.09 7.95
N SER A 373 -18.09 20.30 7.05
CA SER A 373 -17.77 21.62 6.52
C SER A 373 -18.36 21.95 5.13
N ASP A 374 -19.65 21.71 4.93
CA ASP A 374 -20.45 22.49 3.97
C ASP A 374 -20.87 23.86 4.56
N LYS A 375 -20.35 24.23 5.74
CA LYS A 375 -20.66 25.49 6.42
C LYS A 375 -19.41 26.12 7.03
N ILE A 376 -18.61 26.77 6.21
CA ILE A 376 -17.81 27.91 6.68
C ILE A 376 -18.26 29.11 5.84
N LYS A 377 -19.37 29.72 6.25
CA LYS A 377 -19.63 31.13 5.93
C LYS A 377 -18.81 31.96 6.93
N PRO A 378 -18.08 32.99 6.48
CA PRO A 378 -17.36 33.86 7.39
C PRO A 378 -18.34 34.60 8.31
N LEU A 379 -18.08 34.54 9.62
CA LEU A 379 -18.72 35.39 10.62
C LEU A 379 -18.23 36.82 10.40
N ILE A 380 -19.02 37.63 9.71
CA ILE A 380 -18.88 39.08 9.72
C ILE A 380 -19.65 39.57 10.95
N HIS A 381 -18.93 40.14 11.91
CA HIS A 381 -19.52 40.94 12.97
C HIS A 381 -20.08 42.23 12.34
N GLU A 382 -21.41 42.37 12.34
CA GLU A 382 -22.08 43.64 12.13
C GLU A 382 -22.00 44.46 13.43
N ASP A 383 -21.02 45.35 13.53
CA ASP A 383 -21.07 46.42 14.51
C ASP A 383 -22.02 47.51 14.01
N LYS A 384 -23.20 47.55 14.65
CA LYS A 384 -24.11 48.69 14.61
C LYS A 384 -23.51 49.84 15.42
N ILE A 385 -23.26 50.96 14.75
CA ILE A 385 -23.21 52.31 15.32
C ILE A 385 -23.96 53.16 14.29
N GLY A 386 -25.11 53.75 14.56
CA GLY A 386 -25.37 54.67 15.67
C GLY A 386 -25.27 56.07 15.10
#